data_AF-I3D2F5-F1
#
_entry.id   AF-I3D2F5-F1
#
_cell.length_a   1.000
_cell.length_b   1.000
_cell.length_c   1.000
_cell.angle_alpha   90.00
_cell.angle_beta   90.00
_cell.angle_gamma   90.00
#
_symmetry.space_group_name_H-M   'P 1'
#
loop_
_entity.id
_entity.type
_entity.pdbx_description
1 polymer ?
#
loop_
_entity_poly.entity_id
_entity_poly.type
_entity_poly.pdbx_seq_one_letter_code
_entity_poly.pdbx_strand_id
1 'polypeptide(L)' 'MGKVEFFKKIKCEICEKKFSKEEEIMNHKEIVHGKDLKYDCKECKKYFSNMEDMRTHLQREHSYKKDR' A
#
# COMPACT_ATOMS: atom_id res chain seq x y z
N MET A 1 -21.49 18.28 24.04
CA MET A 1 -21.15 16.92 23.60
C MET A 1 -19.97 16.96 22.63
N GLY A 2 -18.75 16.78 23.10
CA GLY A 2 -17.60 16.59 22.22
C GLY A 2 -17.71 15.24 21.55
N LYS A 3 -17.92 15.21 20.23
CA LYS A 3 -17.83 13.98 19.44
C LYS A 3 -16.38 13.53 19.52
N VAL A 4 -16.08 12.64 20.45
CA VAL A 4 -14.81 11.90 20.45
C VAL A 4 -14.87 11.02 19.22
N GLU A 5 -14.37 11.57 18.12
CA GLU A 5 -14.20 10.87 16.85
C GLU A 5 -13.08 9.84 17.04
N PHE A 6 -13.45 8.72 17.68
CA PHE A 6 -12.71 7.47 17.69
C PHE A 6 -12.83 6.82 16.30
N PHE A 7 -12.68 7.61 15.23
CA PHE A 7 -12.57 7.10 13.88
C PHE A 7 -11.23 6.39 13.83
N LYS A 8 -11.30 5.06 13.78
CA LYS A 8 -10.16 4.21 13.46
C LYS A 8 -9.65 4.65 12.09
N LYS A 9 -8.72 5.60 12.07
CA LYS A 9 -8.18 6.17 10.85
C LYS A 9 -7.50 5.06 10.06
N ILE A 10 -7.97 4.85 8.84
CA ILE A 10 -7.41 3.85 7.94
C ILE A 10 -6.21 4.50 7.25
N LYS A 11 -5.03 3.93 7.45
CA LYS A 11 -3.79 4.44 6.86
C LYS A 11 -3.58 3.86 5.47
N CYS A 12 -3.23 4.70 4.51
CA CYS A 12 -2.70 4.27 3.25
C CYS A 12 -1.41 3.50 3.50
N GLU A 13 -1.35 2.25 3.06
CA GLU A 13 -0.16 1.42 3.22
C GLU A 13 0.99 1.85 2.29
N ILE A 14 0.72 2.75 1.33
CA ILE A 14 1.70 3.24 0.35
C ILE A 14 2.37 4.55 0.81
N CYS A 15 1.60 5.51 1.34
CA CYS A 15 2.11 6.83 1.74
C CYS A 15 1.71 7.25 3.16
N GLU A 16 1.18 6.33 3.96
CA GLU A 16 0.79 6.52 5.36
C GLU A 16 -0.27 7.60 5.63
N LYS A 17 -0.85 8.17 4.55
CA LYS A 17 -1.93 9.15 4.64
C LYS A 17 -3.17 8.53 5.29
N LYS A 18 -3.78 9.26 6.21
CA LYS A 18 -4.88 8.78 7.06
C LYS A 18 -6.23 9.22 6.50
N PHE A 19 -7.16 8.28 6.42
CA PHE A 19 -8.52 8.49 5.92
C PHE A 19 -9.54 8.04 6.97
N SER A 20 -10.75 8.60 6.90
CA SER A 20 -11.82 8.28 7.85
C SER A 20 -12.72 7.14 7.33
N LYS A 21 -12.68 6.85 6.02
CA LYS A 21 -13.48 5.81 5.36
C LYS A 21 -12.64 4.95 4.41
N GLU A 22 -13.09 3.72 4.17
CA GLU A 22 -12.46 2.78 3.20
C GLU A 22 -12.58 3.25 1.74
N GLU A 23 -13.70 3.88 1.38
CA GLU A 23 -13.90 4.42 0.03
C GLU A 23 -12.89 5.55 -0.28
N GLU A 24 -12.60 6.40 0.69
CA GLU A 24 -11.65 7.51 0.54
C GLU A 24 -10.23 7.01 0.29
N ILE A 25 -9.79 5.98 1.02
CA ILE A 25 -8.48 5.36 0.81
C ILE A 25 -8.44 4.57 -0.50
N MET A 26 -9.51 3.89 -0.91
CA MET A 26 -9.56 3.21 -2.22
C MET A 26 -9.45 4.21 -3.37
N ASN A 27 -10.23 5.29 -3.34
CA ASN A 27 -10.16 6.35 -4.35
C ASN A 27 -8.79 7.06 -4.32
N HIS A 28 -8.22 7.28 -3.14
CA HIS A 28 -6.86 7.80 -3.02
C HIS A 28 -5.82 6.86 -3.63
N LYS A 29 -5.88 5.55 -3.34
CA LYS A 29 -4.98 4.56 -3.95
C LYS A 29 -5.13 4.58 -5.47
N GLU A 30 -6.36 4.65 -5.97
CA GLU A 30 -6.68 4.71 -7.39
C GLU A 30 -6.12 5.98 -8.09
N ILE A 31 -6.34 7.16 -7.53
CA ILE A 31 -5.97 8.45 -8.14
C ILE A 31 -4.48 8.77 -7.93
N VAL A 32 -3.96 8.56 -6.72
CA VAL A 32 -2.62 9.03 -6.32
C VAL A 32 -1.55 7.97 -6.56
N HIS A 33 -1.92 6.70 -6.43
CA HIS A 33 -0.99 5.59 -6.59
C HIS A 33 -1.21 4.79 -7.88
N GLY A 34 -2.34 5.03 -8.56
CA GLY A 34 -2.69 4.41 -9.83
C GLY A 34 -3.30 3.01 -9.65
N LYS A 35 -4.25 2.67 -10.54
CA LYS A 35 -4.90 1.34 -10.59
C LYS A 35 -3.96 0.19 -10.93
N ASP A 36 -2.79 0.47 -11.50
CA ASP A 36 -1.92 -0.57 -12.06
C ASP A 36 -0.91 -1.13 -11.04
N LEU A 37 -1.04 -0.80 -9.77
CA LEU A 37 -0.30 -1.40 -8.67
C LEU A 37 -0.74 -2.85 -8.42
N LYS A 38 -0.48 -3.72 -9.40
CA LYS A 38 -0.90 -5.12 -9.43
C LYS A 38 -0.05 -6.03 -8.54
N TYR A 39 1.14 -5.56 -8.13
CA TYR A 39 2.11 -6.39 -7.44
C TYR A 39 2.37 -5.82 -6.04
N ASP A 40 1.81 -6.46 -5.01
CA ASP A 40 2.11 -6.15 -3.62
C ASP A 40 3.26 -7.01 -3.09
N CYS A 41 4.16 -6.40 -2.33
CA CYS A 41 5.17 -7.10 -1.55
C CYS A 41 4.51 -7.60 -0.25
N LYS A 42 4.42 -8.91 -0.07
CA LYS A 42 3.79 -9.48 1.14
C LYS A 42 4.56 -9.21 2.44
N GLU A 43 5.86 -8.90 2.34
CA GLU A 43 6.73 -8.63 3.49
C GLU A 43 6.49 -7.22 4.07
N CYS A 44 6.45 -6.19 3.23
CA CYS A 44 6.32 -4.80 3.67
C CYS A 44 5.05 -4.09 3.17
N LYS A 45 4.18 -4.80 2.44
CA LYS A 45 2.95 -4.28 1.81
C LYS A 45 3.16 -3.08 0.89
N LYS A 46 4.36 -2.94 0.35
CA LYS A 46 4.66 -1.96 -0.69
C LYS A 46 4.11 -2.44 -2.03
N TYR A 47 3.56 -1.52 -2.80
CA TYR A 47 2.92 -1.83 -4.07
C TYR A 47 3.81 -1.38 -5.24
N PHE A 48 3.77 -2.15 -6.32
CA PHE A 48 4.52 -1.90 -7.55
C PHE A 48 3.61 -2.06 -8.77
N SER A 49 3.86 -1.22 -9.78
CA SER A 49 3.14 -1.27 -11.05
C SER A 49 3.55 -2.46 -11.91
N ASN A 50 4.80 -2.90 -11.75
CA ASN A 50 5.38 -3.98 -12.54
C ASN A 50 6.00 -5.07 -11.65
N MET A 51 5.99 -6.31 -12.14
CA MET A 51 6.59 -7.46 -11.45
C MET A 51 8.12 -7.32 -11.32
N GLU A 52 8.79 -6.66 -12.27
CA GLU A 52 10.24 -6.48 -12.27
C GLU A 52 10.71 -5.54 -11.16
N ASP A 53 10.02 -4.41 -10.97
CA ASP A 53 10.25 -3.49 -9.85
C ASP A 53 10.02 -4.20 -8.51
N MET A 54 8.94 -4.99 -8.41
CA MET A 54 8.64 -5.77 -7.21
C MET A 54 9.74 -6.80 -6.92
N ARG A 55 10.22 -7.53 -7.92
CA ARG A 55 11.32 -8.50 -7.77
C ARG A 55 12.63 -7.84 -7.38
N THR A 56 12.92 -6.67 -7.93
CA THR A 56 14.12 -5.90 -7.60
C THR A 56 14.05 -5.40 -6.16
N HIS A 57 12.91 -4.86 -5.75
CA HIS A 57 12.63 -4.49 -4.38
C HIS A 57 12.78 -5.68 -3.42
N LEU A 58 12.17 -6.82 -3.76
CA LEU A 58 12.26 -8.03 -2.95
C LEU A 58 13.72 -8.51 -2.77
N GLN A 59 14.53 -8.48 -3.83
CA GLN A 59 15.95 -8.85 -3.74
C GLN A 59 16.77 -7.86 -2.91
N ARG A 60 16.51 -6.56 -3.05
CA ARG A 60 17.28 -5.50 -2.37
C ARG A 60 16.89 -5.32 -0.91
N GLU A 61 15.60 -5.29 -0.63
CA GLU A 61 15.06 -4.94 0.69
C GLU A 61 14.73 -6.18 1.54
N HIS A 62 14.33 -7.28 0.89
CA HIS A 62 13.87 -8.50 1.58
C HIS A 62 14.76 -9.72 1.32
N SER A 63 15.86 -9.56 0.55
CA SER A 63 16.75 -10.67 0.16
C SER A 63 15.99 -11.90 -0.38
N TYR A 64 14.86 -11.67 -1.08
CA TYR A 64 14.05 -12.75 -1.62
C TYR A 64 14.85 -13.51 -2.67
N LYS A 65 15.18 -14.77 -2.35
CA LYS A 65 15.71 -15.71 -3.31
C LYS A 65 14.51 -16.39 -3.95
N LYS A 66 14.38 -16.24 -5.26
CA LYS A 66 13.37 -16.96 -6.04
C LYS A 66 13.73 -18.44 -5.95
N ASP A 67 13.09 -19.17 -5.05
CA ASP A 67 13.17 -20.63 -5.04
C ASP A 67 12.60 -21.11 -6.38
N ARG A 68 13.41 -21.91 -7.08
CA ARG A 68 13.25 -22.29 -8.48
C ARG A 68 12.14 -23.31 -8.68
#